data_AF-A0A923RR82-F1
#
_entry.id   AF-A0A923RR82-F1
#
_cell.length_a   1.000
_cell.length_b   1.000
_cell.length_c   1.000
_cell.angle_alpha   90.00
_cell.angle_beta   90.00
_cell.angle_gamma   90.00
#
_symmetry.space_group_name_H-M   'P 1'
#
loop_
_entity.id
_entity.type
_entity.pdbx_description
1 polymer ?
#
loop_
_entity_poly.entity_id
_entity_poly.type
_entity_poly.pdbx_seq_one_letter_code
_entity_poly.pdbx_strand_id
1 'polypeptide(L)' 'MNETLAIIVLCVNFLFFIEGIDTAFTKKANKVYKITHILYPAIAIIIMLYFIAIGLYK' A
#
# COMPACT_ATOMS: atom_id res chain seq x y z
N MET A 1 -4.74 -17.25 3.98
CA MET A 1 -3.49 -16.48 4.06
C MET A 1 -3.07 -16.50 5.53
N ASN A 2 -1.82 -16.82 5.85
CA ASN A 2 -1.39 -16.82 7.26
C ASN A 2 -1.46 -15.37 7.78
N GLU A 3 -2.12 -15.12 8.92
CA GLU A 3 -2.37 -13.77 9.43
C GLU A 3 -1.07 -12.97 9.59
N THR A 4 0.00 -13.63 10.07
CA THR A 4 1.34 -13.04 10.16
C THR A 4 1.85 -12.54 8.81
N LEU A 5 1.63 -13.31 7.74
CA LEU A 5 2.04 -12.93 6.40
C LEU A 5 1.20 -11.74 5.90
N ALA A 6 -0.10 -11.73 6.17
CA ALA A 6 -0.99 -10.62 5.80
C ALA A 6 -0.55 -9.30 6.46
N ILE A 7 -0.21 -9.34 7.75
CA ILE A 7 0.27 -8.17 8.50
C ILE A 7 1.62 -7.68 7.95
N ILE A 8 2.56 -8.59 7.65
CA ILE A 8 3.86 -8.22 7.09
C ILE A 8 3.69 -7.53 5.73
N VAL A 9 2.88 -8.09 4.83
CA VAL A 9 2.67 -7.50 3.51
C VAL A 9 1.94 -6.15 3.65
N LEU A 10 1.03 -5.99 4.62
CA LEU A 10 0.35 -4.72 4.88
C LEU A 10 1.35 -3.64 5.31
N CYS A 11 2.24 -3.97 6.25
CA CYS A 11 3.31 -3.08 6.71
C CYS A 11 4.25 -2.68 5.56
N VAL A 12 4.65 -3.64 4.71
CA VAL A 12 5.50 -3.38 3.54
C VAL A 12 4.80 -2.44 2.55
N ASN A 13 3.52 -2.68 2.22
CA ASN A 13 2.77 -1.77 1.35
C ASN A 13 2.60 -0.37 1.96
N PHE A 14 2.48 -0.27 3.28
CA PHE A 14 2.42 1.01 3.98
C PHE A 14 3.75 1.77 3.89
N LEU A 15 4.88 1.09 3.99
CA LEU A 15 6.20 1.68 3.76
C LEU A 15 6.33 2.20 2.31
N PHE A 16 5.93 1.41 1.32
CA PHE A 16 5.91 1.85 -0.08
C PHE A 16 4.99 3.04 -0.32
N PHE A 17 3.86 3.12 0.38
CA PHE A 17 2.97 4.28 0.30
C PHE A 17 3.64 5.55 0.82
N ILE A 18 4.34 5.46 1.96
CA ILE A 18 5.10 6.59 2.53
C ILE A 18 6.23 7.01 1.58
N GLU A 19 6.96 6.06 1.01
CA GLU A 19 8.02 6.34 0.05
C GLU A 19 7.48 6.97 -1.24
N GLY A 20 6.30 6.55 -1.69
CA GLY A 20 5.58 7.16 -2.82
C GLY A 20 5.18 8.61 -2.54
N ILE A 21 4.74 8.90 -1.31
CA ILE A 21 4.45 10.27 -0.85
C ILE A 21 5.73 11.11 -0.81
N ASP A 22 6.80 10.64 -0.16
CA ASP A 22 8.06 11.37 -0.09
C ASP A 22 8.63 11.64 -1.49
N THR A 23 8.60 10.65 -2.38
CA THR A 23 8.99 10.83 -3.78
C THR A 23 8.13 11.88 -4.51
N ALA A 24 6.84 11.97 -4.18
CA ALA A 24 5.95 12.95 -4.77
C ALA A 24 6.23 14.38 -4.30
N PHE A 25 6.68 14.59 -3.06
CA PHE A 25 7.03 15.91 -2.54
C PHE A 25 8.48 16.31 -2.87
N THR A 26 9.41 15.36 -2.83
CA THR A 26 10.85 15.63 -2.83
C THR A 26 11.47 15.56 -4.23
N LYS A 27 10.94 14.73 -5.15
CA LYS A 27 11.46 14.62 -6.52
C LYS A 27 10.61 15.36 -7.54
N LYS A 28 11.24 16.06 -8.50
CA LYS A 28 10.60 16.52 -9.75
C LYS A 28 10.42 15.34 -10.71
N ALA A 29 9.57 14.38 -10.33
CA ALA A 29 9.11 13.31 -11.22
C ALA A 29 7.82 13.73 -11.95
N ASN A 30 7.51 13.05 -13.05
CA ASN A 30 6.29 13.30 -13.82
C ASN A 30 5.04 13.07 -12.96
N LYS A 31 4.00 13.88 -13.15
CA LYS A 31 2.79 13.89 -12.31
C LYS A 31 2.08 12.52 -12.32
N VAL A 32 2.06 11.87 -13.49
CA VAL A 32 1.50 10.51 -13.66
C VAL A 32 2.28 9.49 -12.84
N TYR A 33 3.62 9.55 -12.87
CA TYR A 33 4.50 8.65 -12.11
C TYR A 33 4.28 8.78 -10.60
N LYS A 34 4.14 10.01 -10.11
CA LYS A 34 3.85 10.27 -8.69
C LYS A 34 2.50 9.67 -8.27
N ILE A 35 1.48 9.86 -9.09
CA ILE A 35 0.14 9.33 -8.81
C ILE A 35 0.16 7.81 -8.79
N THR A 36 0.74 7.14 -9.79
CA THR A 36 0.77 5.66 -9.80
C THR A 36 1.58 5.08 -8.65
N HIS A 37 2.69 5.70 -8.24
CA HIS A 37 3.48 5.26 -7.08
C HIS A 37 2.77 5.42 -5.73
N ILE A 38 1.78 6.30 -5.62
CA ILE A 38 0.95 6.45 -4.41
C ILE A 38 -0.28 5.55 -4.50
N LEU A 39 -0.95 5.55 -5.66
CA LEU A 39 -2.22 4.87 -5.87
C LEU A 39 -2.06 3.34 -5.81
N TYR A 40 -0.96 2.80 -6.34
CA TYR A 40 -0.71 1.36 -6.36
C TYR A 40 -0.59 0.76 -4.94
N PRO A 41 0.30 1.26 -4.07
CA PRO A 41 0.37 0.77 -2.69
C PRO A 41 -0.91 1.10 -1.88
N ALA A 42 -1.60 2.21 -2.17
CA ALA A 42 -2.88 2.51 -1.52
C ALA A 42 -3.96 1.46 -1.82
N ILE A 43 -4.13 1.09 -3.09
CA ILE A 43 -5.09 0.07 -3.51
C ILE A 43 -4.72 -1.28 -2.89
N ALA A 44 -3.42 -1.62 -2.85
CA ALA A 44 -2.94 -2.86 -2.23
C ALA A 44 -3.26 -2.93 -0.72
N ILE A 45 -3.13 -1.83 0.01
CA ILE A 45 -3.54 -1.74 1.43
C ILE A 45 -5.04 -1.98 1.58
N ILE A 46 -5.87 -1.32 0.76
CA ILE A 46 -7.34 -1.45 0.83
C ILE A 46 -7.76 -2.90 0.55
N ILE A 47 -7.22 -3.52 -0.50
CA ILE A 47 -7.52 -4.91 -0.86
C ILE A 47 -7.13 -5.84 0.28
N MET A 48 -5.97 -5.64 0.90
CA MET A 48 -5.55 -6.50 2.00
C MET A 48 -6.33 -6.28 3.29
N LEU A 49 -6.74 -5.04 3.60
CA LEU A 49 -7.67 -4.79 4.71
C LEU A 49 -9.01 -5.51 4.47
N TYR A 50 -9.51 -5.52 3.23
CA TYR A 50 -10.71 -6.25 2.86
C TYR A 50 -10.55 -7.77 3.03
N PHE A 51 -9.42 -8.34 2.59
CA PHE A 51 -9.13 -9.77 2.77
C PHE A 51 -8.91 -10.16 4.24
N ILE A 52 -8.28 -9.30 5.03
CA ILE A 52 -8.11 -9.49 6.48
C ILE A 52 -9.47 -9.43 7.15
N ALA A 53 -10.31 -8.44 6.84
CA ALA A 53 -11.66 -8.33 7.39
C ALA A 53 -12.50 -9.57 7.04
N ILE A 54 -12.58 -9.97 5.76
CA ILE A 54 -13.36 -11.16 5.38
C ILE A 54 -12.77 -12.45 5.95
N GLY A 55 -11.46 -12.54 6.08
CA GLY A 55 -10.77 -13.68 6.68
C GLY A 55 -11.00 -13.80 8.19
N LEU A 56 -11.13 -12.68 8.91
CA LEU A 56 -11.45 -12.61 10.35
C LEU A 56 -12.93 -12.84 10.66
N TYR A 57 -13.83 -12.54 9.72
CA TYR A 57 -15.28 -12.70 9.87
C TYR A 57 -15.80 -14.09 9.45
N LYS A 58 -14.92 -15.10 9.32
CA LYS A 58 -15.29 -16.46 8.92
C LYS A 58 -15.11 -17.47 10.04
#